data_AF-A0A7J8BXH2-F1
#
_entry.id   AF-A0A7J8BXH2-F1
#
_cell.length_a   1.000
_cell.length_b   1.000
_cell.length_c   1.000
_cell.angle_alpha   90.00
_cell.angle_beta   90.00
_cell.angle_gamma   90.00
#
_symmetry.space_group_name_H-M   'P 1'
#
loop_
_entity.id
_entity.type
_entity.pdbx_description
1 polymer ?
#
loop_
_entity_poly.entity_id
_entity_poly.type
_entity_poly.pdbx_seq_one_letter_code
_entity_poly.pdbx_strand_id
1 'polypeptide(L)'
;MPHPELLSLPLSTSATSATMGLELYLDLLSQPCRAVYIFAKKNGIPFELRTVELIKGQHLNKEFLPINSLQRVPTLKDGDFVLSESVAILIYLSFKYQTADHWYPSDLQARVRLHEYLGWHADCIRSIFGVSLWTQVLAPLIGVQVPEEKVKRNRTSVDQALQRLEDKFLRDKAFLTGQQVTLADLMALEELMQLVALGYDVFEGRPRLAAWHQRVEAFLGADLCQETHGPILNILEQATNNKLAKPPPEVCSYMLLRISRIP
;
A
#
# COMPACT_ATOMS: atom_id res chain seq x y z
N MET A 1 49.82 -25.65 -42.16
CA MET A 1 49.46 -24.73 -41.05
C MET A 1 48.17 -25.25 -40.44
N PRO A 2 48.16 -25.74 -39.20
CA PRO A 2 46.94 -26.17 -38.51
C PRO A 2 46.32 -25.00 -37.73
N HIS A 3 44.99 -24.94 -37.72
CA HIS A 3 44.18 -24.01 -36.91
C HIS A 3 44.31 -24.35 -35.40
N PRO A 4 44.28 -23.35 -34.50
CA PRO A 4 44.36 -23.60 -33.06
C PRO A 4 43.02 -24.08 -32.49
N GLU A 5 43.08 -25.14 -31.68
CA GLU A 5 42.01 -25.69 -30.86
C GLU A 5 41.52 -24.66 -29.83
N LEU A 6 40.21 -24.40 -29.83
CA LEU A 6 39.53 -23.69 -28.75
C LEU A 6 39.38 -24.63 -27.55
N LEU A 7 40.23 -24.43 -26.54
CA LEU A 7 40.10 -25.02 -25.21
C LEU A 7 38.76 -24.59 -24.58
N SER A 8 37.81 -25.52 -24.52
CA SER A 8 36.59 -25.41 -23.72
C SER A 8 36.95 -25.52 -22.23
N LEU A 9 36.83 -24.41 -21.50
CA LEU A 9 36.94 -24.39 -20.04
C LEU A 9 35.72 -25.10 -19.43
N PRO A 10 35.91 -25.95 -18.39
CA PRO A 10 34.80 -26.61 -17.73
C PRO A 10 33.98 -25.61 -16.92
N LEU A 11 32.66 -25.64 -17.11
CA LEU A 11 31.68 -24.98 -16.27
C LEU A 11 31.85 -25.48 -14.83
N SER A 12 32.40 -24.63 -13.97
CA SER A 12 32.42 -24.83 -12.53
C SER A 12 30.98 -24.86 -12.01
N THR A 13 30.51 -26.06 -11.69
CA THR A 13 29.35 -26.26 -10.83
C THR A 13 29.77 -25.94 -9.40
N SER A 14 29.28 -24.82 -8.88
CA SER A 14 29.51 -24.41 -7.49
C SER A 14 28.29 -23.71 -6.93
N ALA A 15 27.78 -24.31 -5.86
CA ALA A 15 26.83 -23.81 -4.88
C ALA A 15 25.41 -23.45 -5.37
N THR A 16 24.47 -24.33 -5.05
CA THR A 16 23.11 -23.94 -4.65
C THR A 16 23.19 -22.88 -3.55
N SER A 17 23.21 -21.61 -3.95
CA SER A 17 22.75 -20.52 -3.11
C SER A 17 21.33 -20.91 -2.69
N ALA A 18 21.12 -21.09 -1.39
CA ALA A 18 19.78 -21.11 -0.84
C ALA A 18 19.07 -19.88 -1.41
N THR A 19 18.06 -20.07 -2.25
CA THR A 19 17.28 -18.97 -2.83
C THR A 19 16.71 -18.20 -1.65
N MET A 20 17.36 -17.10 -1.27
CA MET A 20 16.88 -16.19 -0.25
C MET A 20 15.52 -15.72 -0.74
N GLY A 21 14.45 -16.18 -0.09
CA GLY A 21 13.09 -15.92 -0.51
C GLY A 21 12.77 -14.42 -0.53
N LEU A 22 11.75 -14.05 -1.29
CA LEU A 22 11.19 -12.70 -1.26
C LEU A 22 10.62 -12.42 0.14
N GLU A 23 11.09 -11.37 0.80
CA GLU A 23 10.59 -10.92 2.11
C GLU A 23 9.79 -9.62 1.91
N LEU A 24 8.59 -9.56 2.49
CA LEU A 24 7.75 -8.36 2.48
C LEU A 24 7.56 -7.87 3.93
N TYR A 25 8.12 -6.70 4.22
CA TYR A 25 8.01 -6.03 5.51
C TYR A 25 6.79 -5.11 5.53
N LEU A 26 5.73 -5.54 6.22
CA LEU A 26 4.40 -4.95 6.10
C LEU A 26 3.73 -4.76 7.48
N ASP A 27 2.84 -3.79 7.54
CA ASP A 27 1.79 -3.67 8.57
C ASP A 27 0.46 -3.48 7.86
N LEU A 28 -0.52 -4.37 8.07
CA LEU A 28 -1.82 -4.29 7.40
C LEU A 28 -2.69 -3.12 7.89
N LEU A 29 -2.27 -2.39 8.94
CA LEU A 29 -2.83 -1.07 9.25
C LEU A 29 -2.49 -0.01 8.19
N SER A 30 -1.39 -0.20 7.45
CA SER A 30 -0.91 0.72 6.42
C SER A 30 -1.52 0.42 5.06
N GLN A 31 -2.19 1.41 4.45
CA GLN A 31 -2.82 1.30 3.12
C GLN A 31 -1.88 0.76 2.03
N PRO A 32 -0.67 1.33 1.83
CA PRO A 32 0.24 0.82 0.80
C PRO A 32 0.76 -0.60 1.09
N CYS A 33 0.77 -1.05 2.36
CA CYS A 33 1.13 -2.42 2.70
C CYS A 33 0.04 -3.40 2.27
N ARG A 34 -1.24 -3.05 2.52
CA ARG A 34 -2.38 -3.85 2.08
C ARG A 34 -2.41 -4.02 0.56
N ALA A 35 -2.09 -2.96 -0.19
CA ALA A 35 -2.01 -3.03 -1.65
C ALA A 35 -0.95 -4.03 -2.12
N VAL A 36 0.26 -3.98 -1.54
CA VAL A 36 1.34 -4.94 -1.85
C VAL A 36 0.95 -6.37 -1.43
N TYR A 37 0.33 -6.54 -0.26
CA TYR A 37 -0.11 -7.83 0.27
C TYR A 37 -1.13 -8.50 -0.66
N ILE A 38 -2.19 -7.78 -1.02
CA ILE A 38 -3.24 -8.25 -1.93
C ILE A 38 -2.63 -8.61 -3.28
N PHE A 39 -1.78 -7.75 -3.84
CA PHE A 39 -1.16 -8.02 -5.13
C PHE A 39 -0.35 -9.32 -5.12
N ALA A 40 0.49 -9.50 -4.09
CA ALA A 40 1.32 -10.70 -3.97
C ALA A 40 0.46 -11.97 -3.81
N LYS A 41 -0.52 -11.95 -2.89
CA LYS A 41 -1.43 -13.07 -2.65
C LYS A 41 -2.29 -13.40 -3.87
N LYS A 42 -2.89 -12.38 -4.51
CA LYS A 42 -3.79 -12.56 -5.65
C LYS A 42 -3.08 -13.16 -6.86
N ASN A 43 -1.80 -12.87 -7.04
CA ASN A 43 -0.99 -13.39 -8.14
C ASN A 43 -0.19 -14.66 -7.74
N GLY A 44 -0.43 -15.23 -6.56
CA GLY A 44 0.25 -16.46 -6.12
C GLY A 44 1.77 -16.29 -5.95
N ILE A 45 2.24 -15.06 -5.67
CA ILE A 45 3.66 -14.77 -5.47
C ILE A 45 4.09 -15.36 -4.12
N PRO A 46 5.09 -16.25 -4.06
CA PRO A 46 5.62 -16.75 -2.80
C PRO A 46 6.45 -15.66 -2.11
N PHE A 47 6.11 -15.34 -0.87
CA PHE A 47 6.87 -14.41 -0.03
C PHE A 47 6.82 -14.81 1.44
N GLU A 48 7.84 -14.42 2.19
CA GLU A 48 7.83 -14.42 3.65
C GLU A 48 7.28 -13.09 4.14
N LEU A 49 6.17 -13.13 4.90
CA LEU A 49 5.62 -11.96 5.55
C LEU A 49 6.44 -11.62 6.80
N ARG A 50 7.07 -10.45 6.79
CA ARG A 50 7.75 -9.88 7.95
C ARG A 50 6.87 -8.78 8.55
N THR A 51 6.09 -9.09 9.58
CA THR A 51 5.24 -8.08 10.23
C THR A 51 6.10 -7.01 10.92
N VAL A 52 5.80 -5.74 10.66
CA VAL A 52 6.45 -4.57 11.28
C VAL A 52 5.40 -3.70 11.96
N GLU A 53 5.14 -3.94 13.25
CA GLU A 53 4.09 -3.26 14.01
C GLU A 53 4.38 -1.75 14.17
N LEU A 54 3.66 -0.92 13.41
CA LEU A 54 3.87 0.53 13.32
C LEU A 54 3.56 1.23 14.64
N ILE A 55 2.46 0.88 15.30
CA ILE A 55 2.06 1.45 16.59
C ILE A 55 3.12 1.17 17.67
N LYS A 56 3.76 0.00 17.63
CA LYS A 56 4.86 -0.36 18.54
C LYS A 56 6.22 0.20 18.13
N GLY A 57 6.33 0.82 16.96
CA GLY A 57 7.58 1.46 16.51
C GLY A 57 8.62 0.55 15.90
N GLN A 58 8.27 -0.67 15.49
CA GLN A 58 9.26 -1.60 14.94
C GLN A 58 9.99 -1.03 13.71
N HIS A 59 9.32 -0.19 12.92
CA HIS A 59 9.91 0.55 11.80
C HIS A 59 11.01 1.56 12.20
N LEU A 60 11.09 1.98 13.46
CA LEU A 60 12.09 2.93 13.97
C LEU A 60 13.24 2.23 14.70
N ASN A 61 13.15 0.92 14.92
CA ASN A 61 14.13 0.20 15.73
C ASN A 61 15.45 -0.02 14.95
N LYS A 62 16.49 -0.45 15.69
CA LYS A 62 17.84 -0.69 15.13
C LYS A 62 17.90 -1.90 14.20
N GLU A 63 16.91 -2.78 14.22
CA GLU A 63 16.84 -3.97 13.39
C GLU A 63 16.27 -3.66 12.00
N PHE A 64 15.34 -2.71 11.92
CA PHE A 64 14.71 -2.29 10.67
C PHE A 64 15.50 -1.21 9.92
N LEU A 65 16.21 -0.35 10.64
CA LEU A 65 17.01 0.73 10.04
C LEU A 65 18.03 0.24 8.99
N PRO A 66 18.77 -0.87 9.19
CA PRO A 66 19.68 -1.41 8.17
C PRO A 66 18.95 -1.98 6.95
N ILE A 67 17.68 -2.35 7.11
CA ILE A 67 16.84 -2.87 6.02
C ILE A 67 16.35 -1.69 5.18
N ASN A 68 15.70 -0.71 5.80
CA ASN A 68 15.26 0.50 5.11
C ASN A 68 15.61 1.75 5.92
N SER A 69 16.56 2.53 5.42
CA SER A 69 17.02 3.77 6.05
C SER A 69 15.93 4.87 6.10
N LEU A 70 14.89 4.77 5.26
CA LEU A 70 13.73 5.66 5.32
C LEU A 70 12.76 5.30 6.45
N GLN A 71 12.95 4.14 7.12
CA GLN A 71 12.14 3.69 8.25
C GLN A 71 10.64 3.64 7.91
N ARG A 72 10.31 3.11 6.72
CA ARG A 72 8.93 3.04 6.22
C ARG A 72 8.57 1.65 5.73
N VAL A 73 7.27 1.36 5.79
CA VAL A 73 6.65 0.19 5.18
C VAL A 73 5.64 0.64 4.11
N PRO A 74 5.43 -0.15 3.04
CA PRO A 74 6.03 -1.45 2.76
C PRO A 74 7.51 -1.36 2.38
N THR A 75 8.28 -2.40 2.71
CA THR A 75 9.62 -2.63 2.18
C THR A 75 9.71 -4.05 1.65
N LEU A 76 10.27 -4.21 0.46
CA LEU A 76 10.56 -5.48 -0.17
C LEU A 76 12.06 -5.78 -0.06
N LYS A 77 12.42 -7.01 0.26
CA LYS A 77 13.79 -7.51 0.20
C LYS A 77 13.83 -8.81 -0.61
N ASP A 78 14.68 -8.86 -1.62
CA ASP A 78 14.80 -9.96 -2.56
C ASP A 78 16.29 -10.29 -2.72
N GLY A 79 16.77 -11.24 -1.92
CA GLY A 79 18.20 -11.40 -1.66
C GLY A 79 18.79 -10.16 -0.99
N ASP A 80 19.80 -9.57 -1.64
CA ASP A 80 20.46 -8.34 -1.21
C ASP A 80 19.80 -7.06 -1.77
N PHE A 81 18.85 -7.22 -2.70
CA PHE A 81 18.13 -6.09 -3.28
C PHE A 81 16.99 -5.66 -2.36
N VAL A 82 17.04 -4.40 -1.89
CA VAL A 82 15.98 -3.82 -1.08
C VAL A 82 15.30 -2.69 -1.84
N LEU A 83 13.96 -2.69 -1.82
CA LEU A 83 13.12 -1.71 -2.50
C LEU A 83 12.02 -1.19 -1.57
N SER A 84 11.89 0.13 -1.51
CA SER A 84 10.79 0.83 -0.82
C SER A 84 9.78 1.38 -1.83
N GLU A 85 8.71 1.98 -1.33
CA GLU A 85 7.59 2.55 -2.09
C GLU A 85 6.69 1.50 -2.75
N SER A 86 5.41 1.46 -2.34
CA SER A 86 4.47 0.43 -2.81
C SER A 86 4.32 0.40 -4.32
N VAL A 87 4.30 1.55 -4.99
CA VAL A 87 4.20 1.62 -6.47
C VAL A 87 5.40 0.94 -7.13
N ALA A 88 6.62 1.24 -6.66
CA ALA A 88 7.83 0.61 -7.19
C ALA A 88 7.85 -0.89 -6.89
N ILE A 89 7.46 -1.30 -5.68
CA ILE A 89 7.34 -2.71 -5.28
C ILE A 89 6.33 -3.45 -6.16
N LEU A 90 5.14 -2.90 -6.38
CA LEU A 90 4.09 -3.51 -7.20
C LEU A 90 4.54 -3.68 -8.67
N ILE A 91 5.21 -2.68 -9.23
CA ILE A 91 5.78 -2.75 -10.58
C ILE A 91 6.93 -3.78 -10.63
N TYR A 92 7.80 -3.80 -9.63
CA TYR A 92 8.88 -4.80 -9.55
C TYR A 92 8.32 -6.22 -9.53
N LEU A 93 7.33 -6.47 -8.68
CA LEU A 93 6.67 -7.76 -8.57
C LEU A 93 5.94 -8.15 -9.86
N SER A 94 5.29 -7.19 -10.54
CA SER A 94 4.61 -7.48 -11.80
C SER A 94 5.58 -7.93 -12.89
N PHE A 95 6.75 -7.29 -12.99
CA PHE A 95 7.80 -7.70 -13.91
C PHE A 95 8.47 -9.01 -13.52
N LYS A 96 8.93 -9.14 -12.27
CA LYS A 96 9.70 -10.31 -11.80
C LYS A 96 8.89 -11.60 -11.92
N TYR A 97 7.61 -11.55 -11.58
CA TYR A 97 6.73 -12.71 -11.57
C TYR A 97 5.85 -12.82 -12.83
N GLN A 98 6.05 -11.94 -13.82
CA GLN A 98 5.30 -11.93 -15.08
C GLN A 98 3.79 -12.04 -14.87
N THR A 99 3.27 -11.25 -13.92
CA THR A 99 1.84 -11.26 -13.58
C THR A 99 1.00 -10.84 -14.79
N ALA A 100 -0.30 -11.15 -14.77
CA ALA A 100 -1.21 -10.82 -15.87
C ALA A 100 -1.10 -9.34 -16.31
N ASP A 101 -1.01 -9.11 -17.63
CA ASP A 101 -0.68 -7.80 -18.22
C ASP A 101 -1.62 -6.69 -17.77
N HIS A 102 -2.90 -6.99 -17.50
CA HIS A 102 -3.87 -6.01 -17.05
C HIS A 102 -3.44 -5.26 -15.77
N TRP A 103 -2.67 -5.87 -14.87
CA TRP A 103 -2.18 -5.18 -13.68
C TRP A 103 -1.30 -3.98 -14.01
N TYR A 104 -0.34 -4.19 -14.91
CA TYR A 104 0.65 -3.20 -15.36
C TYR A 104 0.82 -3.29 -16.89
N PRO A 105 -0.12 -2.72 -17.66
CA PRO A 105 -0.24 -2.97 -19.10
C PRO A 105 1.03 -2.66 -19.89
N SER A 106 1.33 -3.48 -20.90
CA SER A 106 2.45 -3.23 -21.84
C SER A 106 2.15 -2.17 -22.88
N ASP A 107 0.87 -1.96 -23.24
CA ASP A 107 0.47 -0.88 -24.13
C ASP A 107 0.89 0.49 -23.58
N LEU A 108 1.48 1.32 -24.46
CA LEU A 108 2.04 2.62 -24.10
C LEU A 108 0.99 3.53 -23.48
N GLN A 109 -0.19 3.64 -24.09
CA GLN A 109 -1.21 4.58 -23.64
C GLN A 109 -1.85 4.11 -22.32
N ALA A 110 -2.16 2.82 -22.22
CA ALA A 110 -2.68 2.23 -20.98
C ALA A 110 -1.69 2.37 -19.82
N ARG A 111 -0.40 2.11 -20.06
CA ARG A 111 0.66 2.29 -19.07
C ARG A 111 0.79 3.75 -18.64
N VAL A 112 0.78 4.69 -19.58
CA VAL A 112 0.86 6.12 -19.25
C VAL A 112 -0.38 6.59 -18.48
N ARG A 113 -1.57 6.07 -18.78
CA ARG A 113 -2.79 6.36 -17.97
C ARG A 113 -2.68 5.82 -16.55
N LEU A 114 -2.09 4.65 -16.37
CA LEU A 114 -1.81 4.11 -15.05
C LEU A 114 -0.83 5.02 -14.28
N HIS A 115 0.27 5.45 -14.91
CA HIS A 115 1.21 6.39 -14.28
C HIS A 115 0.61 7.77 -14.00
N GLU A 116 -0.26 8.29 -14.88
CA GLU A 116 -1.03 9.52 -14.63
C GLU A 116 -1.84 9.41 -13.34
N TYR A 117 -2.54 8.28 -13.15
CA TYR A 117 -3.28 8.04 -11.91
C TYR A 117 -2.34 7.90 -10.71
N LEU A 118 -1.28 7.09 -10.79
CA LEU A 118 -0.40 6.83 -9.65
C LEU A 118 0.32 8.09 -9.15
N GLY A 119 0.73 8.98 -10.07
CA GLY A 119 1.26 10.29 -9.73
C GLY A 119 0.22 11.16 -9.02
N TRP A 120 -0.98 11.28 -9.60
CA TRP A 120 -2.06 12.05 -8.98
C TRP A 120 -2.49 11.48 -7.61
N HIS A 121 -2.54 10.15 -7.48
CA HIS A 121 -2.86 9.45 -6.24
C HIS A 121 -1.87 9.80 -5.12
N ALA A 122 -0.57 9.85 -5.43
CA ALA A 122 0.46 10.21 -4.45
C ALA A 122 0.25 11.62 -3.88
N ASP A 123 -0.14 12.56 -4.73
CA ASP A 123 -0.36 13.96 -4.35
C ASP A 123 -1.70 14.18 -3.64
N CYS A 124 -2.78 13.62 -4.20
CA CYS A 124 -4.16 14.00 -3.88
C CYS A 124 -4.90 12.99 -2.99
N ILE A 125 -4.45 11.74 -2.88
CA ILE A 125 -5.10 10.72 -2.05
C ILE A 125 -4.21 10.35 -0.87
N ARG A 126 -2.99 9.85 -1.14
CA ARG A 126 -2.09 9.26 -0.14
C ARG A 126 -1.80 10.18 1.05
N SER A 127 -1.69 11.48 0.79
CA SER A 127 -1.38 12.51 1.80
C SER A 127 -2.59 12.87 2.68
N ILE A 128 -3.81 12.63 2.18
CA ILE A 128 -5.07 13.15 2.70
C ILE A 128 -5.87 12.07 3.44
N PHE A 129 -6.00 10.86 2.87
CA PHE A 129 -6.98 9.87 3.33
C PHE A 129 -6.58 9.21 4.65
N GLY A 130 -5.28 9.08 4.89
CA GLY A 130 -4.77 8.56 6.16
C GLY A 130 -4.97 9.49 7.35
N VAL A 131 -5.29 10.78 7.14
CA VAL A 131 -5.42 11.77 8.24
C VAL A 131 -6.53 11.38 9.22
N SER A 132 -7.62 10.77 8.76
CA SER A 132 -8.71 10.31 9.63
C SER A 132 -8.23 9.33 10.71
N LEU A 133 -7.26 8.45 10.40
CA LEU A 133 -6.69 7.54 11.40
C LEU A 133 -5.91 8.31 12.46
N TRP A 134 -5.18 9.34 12.03
CA TRP A 134 -4.42 10.20 12.91
C TRP A 134 -5.32 11.00 13.85
N THR A 135 -6.42 11.54 13.34
CA THR A 135 -7.32 12.40 14.13
C THR A 135 -8.16 11.61 15.11
N GLN A 136 -8.66 10.43 14.72
CA GLN A 136 -9.60 9.66 15.54
C GLN A 136 -8.93 8.62 16.46
N VAL A 137 -7.78 8.08 16.08
CA VAL A 137 -7.15 6.96 16.81
C VAL A 137 -5.77 7.34 17.32
N LEU A 138 -4.84 7.70 16.43
CA LEU A 138 -3.42 7.77 16.79
C LEU A 138 -3.07 9.00 17.64
N ALA A 139 -3.64 10.17 17.37
CA ALA A 139 -3.41 11.34 18.22
C ALA A 139 -4.01 11.15 19.63
N PRO A 140 -5.29 10.71 19.78
CA PRO A 140 -5.84 10.40 21.10
C PRO A 140 -5.04 9.34 21.87
N LEU A 141 -4.48 8.34 21.18
CA LEU A 141 -3.65 7.29 21.79
C LEU A 141 -2.43 7.84 22.55
N ILE A 142 -1.89 8.98 22.12
CA ILE A 142 -0.77 9.67 22.78
C ILE A 142 -1.21 10.93 23.56
N GLY A 143 -2.52 11.08 23.81
CA GLY A 143 -3.07 12.21 24.56
C GLY A 143 -3.10 13.54 23.82
N VAL A 144 -3.03 13.50 22.48
CA VAL A 144 -3.09 14.69 21.62
C VAL A 144 -4.43 14.78 20.92
N GLN A 145 -4.96 15.99 20.74
CA GLN A 145 -6.12 16.24 19.90
C GLN A 145 -5.72 17.09 18.70
N VAL A 146 -6.21 16.73 17.52
CA VAL A 146 -6.02 17.53 16.30
C VAL A 146 -7.08 18.64 16.29
N PRO A 147 -6.72 19.91 16.00
CA PRO A 147 -7.70 21.00 15.94
C PRO A 147 -8.84 20.71 14.96
N GLU A 148 -10.07 20.99 15.37
CA GLU A 148 -11.29 20.71 14.60
C GLU A 148 -11.28 21.35 13.20
N GLU A 149 -10.72 22.56 13.07
CA GLU A 149 -10.54 23.24 11.78
C GLU A 149 -9.70 22.42 10.78
N LYS A 150 -8.68 21.71 11.25
CA LYS A 150 -7.85 20.82 10.42
C LYS A 150 -8.61 19.56 10.01
N VAL A 151 -9.40 19.01 10.93
CA VAL A 151 -10.27 17.85 10.66
C VAL A 151 -11.30 18.19 9.57
N LYS A 152 -11.98 19.34 9.70
CA LYS A 152 -12.92 19.84 8.69
C LYS A 152 -12.25 20.11 7.35
N ARG A 153 -11.10 20.77 7.34
CA ARG A 153 -10.32 21.02 6.12
C ARG A 153 -9.96 19.71 5.42
N ASN A 154 -9.49 18.71 6.17
CA ASN A 154 -9.18 17.40 5.62
C ASN A 154 -10.43 16.71 5.03
N ARG A 155 -11.57 16.77 5.71
CA ARG A 155 -12.84 16.22 5.20
C ARG A 155 -13.22 16.86 3.86
N THR A 156 -13.16 18.19 3.75
CA THR A 156 -13.39 18.89 2.47
C THR A 156 -12.42 18.43 1.37
N SER A 157 -11.14 18.24 1.71
CA SER A 157 -10.15 17.74 0.74
C SER A 157 -10.42 16.29 0.32
N VAL A 158 -10.88 15.43 1.24
CA VAL A 158 -11.32 14.06 0.93
C VAL A 158 -12.48 14.09 -0.06
N ASP A 159 -13.51 14.90 0.20
CA ASP A 159 -14.69 14.99 -0.68
C ASP A 159 -14.32 15.47 -2.09
N GLN A 160 -13.41 16.45 -2.19
CA GLN A 160 -12.89 16.94 -3.47
C GLN A 160 -12.07 15.88 -4.21
N ALA A 161 -11.25 15.11 -3.50
CA ALA A 161 -10.46 14.03 -4.08
C ALA A 161 -11.36 12.87 -4.58
N LEU A 162 -12.39 12.50 -3.81
CA LEU A 162 -13.40 11.51 -4.22
C LEU A 162 -14.14 11.98 -5.47
N GLN A 163 -14.54 13.26 -5.53
CA GLN A 163 -15.19 13.81 -6.71
C GLN A 163 -14.28 13.75 -7.95
N ARG A 164 -12.99 14.09 -7.80
CA ARG A 164 -12.01 13.99 -8.90
C ARG A 164 -11.75 12.54 -9.30
N LEU A 165 -11.70 11.62 -8.35
CA LEU A 165 -11.57 10.19 -8.63
C LEU A 165 -12.70 9.71 -9.54
N GLU A 166 -13.94 10.12 -9.24
CA GLU A 166 -15.11 9.82 -10.08
C GLU A 166 -15.06 10.54 -11.44
N ASP A 167 -14.89 11.86 -11.48
CA ASP A 167 -15.12 12.65 -12.70
C ASP A 167 -13.96 12.58 -13.71
N LYS A 168 -12.72 12.35 -13.24
CA LYS A 168 -11.54 12.26 -14.12
C LYS A 168 -11.14 10.82 -14.40
N PHE A 169 -11.02 10.01 -13.35
CA PHE A 169 -10.41 8.68 -13.46
C PHE A 169 -11.44 7.61 -13.75
N LEU A 170 -12.48 7.47 -12.93
CA LEU A 170 -13.50 6.43 -13.13
C LEU A 170 -14.38 6.72 -14.35
N ARG A 171 -15.03 7.89 -14.38
CA ARG A 171 -16.03 8.29 -15.40
C ARG A 171 -17.05 7.16 -15.59
N ASP A 172 -17.34 6.82 -16.85
CA ASP A 172 -18.24 5.73 -17.22
C ASP A 172 -17.51 4.40 -17.47
N LYS A 173 -16.25 4.27 -17.03
CA LYS A 173 -15.46 3.05 -17.20
C LYS A 173 -15.71 2.06 -16.08
N ALA A 174 -15.38 0.79 -16.33
CA ALA A 174 -15.43 -0.24 -15.30
C ALA A 174 -14.40 0.01 -14.18
N PHE A 175 -13.19 0.46 -14.54
CA PHE A 175 -12.04 0.66 -13.66
C PHE A 175 -11.33 2.00 -13.91
N LEU A 176 -10.45 2.42 -12.98
CA LEU A 176 -9.87 3.77 -12.96
C LEU A 176 -9.03 4.10 -14.18
N THR A 177 -8.44 3.12 -14.84
CA THR A 177 -7.55 3.33 -16.00
C THR A 177 -8.09 2.69 -17.28
N GLY A 178 -9.12 1.84 -17.20
CA GLY A 178 -9.66 1.14 -18.38
C GLY A 178 -10.79 0.16 -18.08
N GLN A 179 -10.80 -0.95 -18.81
CA GLN A 179 -11.85 -1.98 -18.74
C GLN A 179 -11.49 -3.15 -17.82
N GLN A 180 -10.26 -3.24 -17.35
CA GLN A 180 -9.78 -4.26 -16.42
C GLN A 180 -9.16 -3.60 -15.19
N VAL A 181 -9.13 -4.33 -14.08
CA VAL A 181 -8.46 -3.92 -12.84
C VAL A 181 -6.97 -3.74 -13.08
N THR A 182 -6.40 -2.69 -12.51
CA THR A 182 -4.97 -2.38 -12.60
C THR A 182 -4.39 -2.05 -11.22
N LEU A 183 -3.08 -1.79 -11.15
CA LEU A 183 -2.47 -1.28 -9.91
C LEU A 183 -3.13 0.04 -9.42
N ALA A 184 -3.75 0.81 -10.31
CA ALA A 184 -4.49 2.02 -9.93
C ALA A 184 -5.64 1.70 -8.99
N ASP A 185 -6.46 0.71 -9.37
CA ASP A 185 -7.65 0.32 -8.62
C ASP A 185 -7.28 -0.22 -7.24
N LEU A 186 -6.21 -1.02 -7.18
CA LEU A 186 -5.71 -1.57 -5.93
C LEU A 186 -5.20 -0.47 -4.99
N MET A 187 -4.38 0.45 -5.50
CA MET A 187 -3.89 1.59 -4.69
C MET A 187 -5.04 2.49 -4.22
N ALA A 188 -6.04 2.73 -5.08
CA ALA A 188 -7.21 3.51 -4.71
C ALA A 188 -8.02 2.84 -3.60
N LEU A 189 -8.36 1.56 -3.79
CA LEU A 189 -9.22 0.81 -2.88
C LEU A 189 -8.65 0.85 -1.46
N GLU A 190 -7.36 0.57 -1.32
CA GLU A 190 -6.75 0.50 0.01
C GLU A 190 -6.70 1.82 0.75
N GLU A 191 -6.65 2.95 0.03
CA GLU A 191 -6.80 4.27 0.63
C GLU A 191 -8.25 4.56 1.04
N LEU A 192 -9.24 4.17 0.22
CA LEU A 192 -10.66 4.33 0.53
C LEU A 192 -11.08 3.47 1.73
N MET A 193 -10.59 2.24 1.81
CA MET A 193 -10.87 1.34 2.94
C MET A 193 -10.37 1.88 4.27
N GLN A 194 -9.35 2.75 4.25
CA GLN A 194 -8.91 3.46 5.45
C GLN A 194 -10.00 4.39 6.00
N LEU A 195 -10.74 5.07 5.13
CA LEU A 195 -11.83 5.97 5.51
C LEU A 195 -13.05 5.18 5.97
N VAL A 196 -13.40 4.12 5.24
CA VAL A 196 -14.51 3.21 5.58
C VAL A 196 -14.34 2.63 6.98
N ALA A 197 -13.13 2.12 7.29
CA ALA A 197 -12.81 1.57 8.61
C ALA A 197 -12.94 2.58 9.77
N LEU A 198 -12.99 3.88 9.44
CA LEU A 198 -13.11 4.97 10.40
C LEU A 198 -14.50 5.62 10.37
N GLY A 199 -15.49 4.90 9.84
CA GLY A 199 -16.89 5.30 9.83
C GLY A 199 -17.25 6.36 8.79
N TYR A 200 -16.39 6.61 7.80
CA TYR A 200 -16.74 7.45 6.65
C TYR A 200 -17.26 6.55 5.54
N ASP A 201 -18.56 6.56 5.30
CA ASP A 201 -19.14 5.89 4.15
C ASP A 201 -18.84 6.70 2.87
N VAL A 202 -17.71 6.37 2.24
CA VAL A 202 -17.26 7.03 1.01
C VAL A 202 -18.03 6.57 -0.23
N PHE A 203 -18.92 5.57 -0.10
CA PHE A 203 -19.68 5.02 -1.23
C PHE A 203 -21.14 5.49 -1.22
N GLU A 204 -21.65 5.90 -0.06
CA GLU A 204 -22.96 6.55 0.06
C GLU A 204 -23.04 7.81 -0.81
N GLY A 205 -24.12 7.94 -1.58
CA GLY A 205 -24.31 9.04 -2.54
C GLY A 205 -23.40 9.00 -3.77
N ARG A 206 -22.53 8.00 -3.92
CA ARG A 206 -21.57 7.85 -5.03
C ARG A 206 -21.76 6.51 -5.77
N PRO A 207 -22.86 6.33 -6.52
CA PRO A 207 -23.22 5.03 -7.10
C PRO A 207 -22.18 4.46 -8.07
N ARG A 208 -21.45 5.30 -8.81
CA ARG A 208 -20.37 4.83 -9.70
C ARG A 208 -19.21 4.27 -8.90
N LEU A 209 -18.82 4.96 -7.83
CA LEU A 209 -17.75 4.54 -6.94
C LEU A 209 -18.13 3.26 -6.17
N ALA A 210 -19.37 3.18 -5.68
CA ALA A 210 -19.91 1.96 -5.06
C ALA A 210 -19.89 0.76 -6.02
N ALA A 211 -20.31 0.96 -7.28
CA ALA A 211 -20.27 -0.09 -8.29
C ALA A 211 -18.84 -0.49 -8.68
N TRP A 212 -17.91 0.47 -8.72
CA TRP A 212 -16.48 0.21 -8.92
C TRP A 212 -15.90 -0.62 -7.78
N HIS A 213 -16.21 -0.25 -6.52
CA HIS A 213 -15.79 -0.99 -5.33
C HIS A 213 -16.21 -2.46 -5.41
N GLN A 214 -17.49 -2.72 -5.68
CA GLN A 214 -18.02 -4.08 -5.84
C GLN A 214 -17.30 -4.87 -6.94
N ARG A 215 -16.98 -4.24 -8.08
CA ARG A 215 -16.23 -4.91 -9.17
C ARG A 215 -14.80 -5.26 -8.76
N VAL A 216 -14.11 -4.36 -8.04
CA VAL A 216 -12.74 -4.62 -7.58
C VAL A 216 -12.74 -5.72 -6.52
N GLU A 217 -13.61 -5.65 -5.51
CA GLU A 217 -13.71 -6.70 -4.49
C GLU A 217 -14.09 -8.07 -5.09
N ALA A 218 -15.06 -8.10 -6.01
CA ALA A 218 -15.43 -9.34 -6.71
C ALA A 218 -14.27 -9.94 -7.49
N PHE A 219 -13.44 -9.09 -8.12
CA PHE A 219 -12.22 -9.56 -8.79
C PHE A 219 -11.19 -10.09 -7.79
N LEU A 220 -10.95 -9.38 -6.68
CA LEU A 220 -9.94 -9.76 -5.68
C LEU A 220 -10.33 -11.05 -4.95
N GLY A 221 -11.60 -11.18 -4.57
CA GLY A 221 -12.16 -12.28 -3.78
C GLY A 221 -12.39 -11.87 -2.33
N ALA A 222 -13.57 -12.19 -1.81
CA ALA A 222 -14.03 -11.77 -0.49
C ALA A 222 -13.09 -12.19 0.64
N ASP A 223 -12.58 -13.43 0.62
CA ASP A 223 -11.70 -13.95 1.66
C ASP A 223 -10.40 -13.13 1.77
N LEU A 224 -9.80 -12.76 0.63
CA LEU A 224 -8.57 -11.98 0.60
C LEU A 224 -8.81 -10.54 1.07
N CYS A 225 -9.94 -9.94 0.69
CA CYS A 225 -10.34 -8.63 1.19
C CYS A 225 -10.56 -8.67 2.71
N GLN A 226 -11.30 -9.65 3.21
CA GLN A 226 -11.55 -9.82 4.65
C GLN A 226 -10.26 -10.03 5.44
N GLU A 227 -9.37 -10.91 4.97
CA GLU A 227 -8.06 -11.15 5.58
C GLU A 227 -7.22 -9.86 5.65
N THR A 228 -7.22 -9.10 4.56
CA THR A 228 -6.38 -7.90 4.44
C THR A 228 -6.92 -6.70 5.23
N HIS A 229 -8.23 -6.49 5.23
CA HIS A 229 -8.87 -5.35 5.88
C HIS A 229 -9.22 -5.59 7.35
N GLY A 230 -9.27 -6.84 7.80
CA GLY A 230 -9.62 -7.21 9.18
C GLY A 230 -8.89 -6.40 10.26
N PRO A 231 -7.55 -6.22 10.19
CA PRO A 231 -6.82 -5.41 11.17
C PRO A 231 -7.28 -3.95 11.25
N ILE A 232 -7.53 -3.31 10.10
CA ILE A 232 -7.94 -1.90 10.08
C ILE A 232 -9.43 -1.73 10.43
N LEU A 233 -10.31 -2.64 9.99
CA LEU A 233 -11.74 -2.58 10.32
C LEU A 233 -12.00 -2.71 11.83
N ASN A 234 -11.10 -3.39 12.56
CA ASN A 234 -11.20 -3.54 14.02
C ASN A 234 -10.51 -2.41 14.81
N ILE A 235 -9.90 -1.41 14.14
CA ILE A 235 -9.05 -0.43 14.83
C ILE A 235 -9.82 0.46 15.81
N LEU A 236 -11.03 0.89 15.42
CA LEU A 236 -11.87 1.74 16.27
C LEU A 236 -12.31 0.97 17.52
N GLU A 237 -12.73 -0.29 17.38
CA GLU A 237 -13.11 -1.13 18.51
C GLU A 237 -11.91 -1.32 19.47
N GLN A 238 -10.72 -1.58 18.93
CA GLN A 238 -9.52 -1.72 19.75
C GLN A 238 -9.17 -0.41 20.49
N ALA A 239 -9.34 0.74 19.83
CA ALA A 239 -9.12 2.05 20.44
C ALA A 239 -10.12 2.32 21.57
N THR A 240 -11.42 2.13 21.33
CA THR A 240 -12.48 2.33 22.32
C THR A 240 -12.32 1.42 23.54
N ASN A 241 -11.87 0.19 23.32
CA ASN A 241 -11.65 -0.80 24.38
C ASN A 241 -10.26 -0.70 25.04
N ASN A 242 -9.46 0.33 24.73
CA ASN A 242 -8.09 0.50 25.23
C ASN A 242 -7.17 -0.73 25.00
N LYS A 243 -7.37 -1.44 23.89
CA LYS A 243 -6.60 -2.65 23.51
C LYS A 243 -5.38 -2.34 22.64
N LEU A 244 -5.25 -1.10 22.15
CA LEU A 244 -4.07 -0.69 21.37
C LEU A 244 -2.83 -0.59 22.26
N ALA A 245 -1.70 -1.08 21.74
CA ALA A 245 -0.42 -0.96 22.43
C ALA A 245 -0.06 0.52 22.62
N LYS A 246 0.47 0.86 23.81
CA LYS A 246 1.01 2.20 24.06
C LYS A 246 2.27 2.39 23.22
N PRO A 247 2.36 3.44 22.37
CA PRO A 247 3.56 3.69 21.59
C PRO A 247 4.74 4.03 22.51
N PRO A 248 5.96 3.56 22.21
CA PRO A 248 7.16 3.96 22.95
C PRO A 248 7.54 5.44 22.67
N PRO A 249 8.36 6.08 23.52
CA PRO A 249 8.65 7.52 23.43
C PRO A 249 9.17 8.01 22.07
N GLU A 250 10.02 7.23 21.41
CA GLU A 250 10.55 7.50 20.07
C GLU A 250 9.44 7.54 19.01
N VAL A 251 8.44 6.65 19.15
CA VAL A 251 7.26 6.64 18.26
C VAL A 251 6.36 7.81 18.56
N CYS A 252 6.14 8.15 19.83
CA CYS A 252 5.39 9.35 20.20
C CYS A 252 5.99 10.61 19.54
N SER A 253 7.32 10.73 19.52
CA SER A 253 8.01 11.85 18.86
C SER A 253 7.78 11.87 17.34
N TYR A 254 7.85 10.71 16.68
CA TYR A 254 7.50 10.57 15.26
C TYR A 254 6.03 10.91 14.99
N MET A 255 5.11 10.43 15.82
CA MET A 255 3.67 10.69 15.73
C MET A 255 3.37 12.19 15.87
N LEU A 256 3.99 12.87 16.83
CA LEU A 256 3.87 14.33 17.02
C LEU A 256 4.32 15.10 15.77
N LEU A 257 5.43 14.68 15.14
CA LEU A 257 5.89 15.28 13.90
C LEU A 257 4.92 15.04 12.73
N ARG A 258 4.28 13.87 12.66
CA ARG A 258 3.27 13.61 11.62
C ARG A 258 2.00 14.43 11.84
N ILE A 259 1.55 14.56 13.09
CA ILE A 259 0.38 15.35 13.49
C ILE A 259 0.61 16.84 13.21
N SER A 260 1.81 17.36 13.49
CA SER A 260 2.12 18.79 13.26
C SER A 260 2.08 19.17 11.78
N ARG A 261 2.31 18.21 10.88
CA ARG A 261 2.23 18.37 9.42
C ARG A 261 0.82 18.24 8.84
N ILE A 262 -0.20 17.96 9.65
CA ILE A 262 -1.59 18.04 9.18
C ILE A 262 -1.89 19.53 8.92
N PRO A 263 -2.30 19.91 7.69
CA PRO A 263 -2.57 21.31 7.34
C PRO A 263 -3.83 21.87 8.03
#